data_AF-A0A9Q4P9P8-F1
#
_entry.id   AF-A0A9Q4P9P8-F1
#
_cell.length_a   1.000
_cell.length_b   1.000
_cell.length_c   1.000
_cell.angle_alpha   90.00
_cell.angle_beta   90.00
_cell.angle_gamma   90.00
#
_symmetry.space_group_name_H-M   'P 1'
#
loop_
_entity.id
_entity.type
_entity.pdbx_description
1 polymer ?
#
loop_
_entity_poly.entity_id
_entity_poly.type
_entity_poly.pdbx_seq_one_letter_code
_entity_poly.pdbx_strand_id
1 'polypeptide(L)'
;MKATIEHSFCPYCDEVTELYFRIINTILFSTDEAELRTGMERLQEKTRLDDYFVFGYGKHHLWVCQRRPSNQKKIFEHRVIMAEF
;
A
#
# COMPACT_ATOMS: atom_id res chain seq x y z
N MET A 1 8.32 7.78 -9.41
CA MET A 1 7.01 7.92 -8.71
C MET A 1 7.04 9.04 -7.69
N LYS A 2 5.92 9.76 -7.49
CA LYS A 2 5.76 10.69 -6.37
C LYS A 2 4.85 10.07 -5.30
N ALA A 3 5.44 9.62 -4.19
CA ALA A 3 4.71 9.06 -3.06
C ALA A 3 4.27 10.18 -2.09
N THR A 4 3.01 10.16 -1.67
CA THR A 4 2.44 11.04 -0.66
C THR A 4 1.87 10.18 0.47
N ILE A 5 2.32 10.40 1.70
CA ILE A 5 1.68 9.85 2.90
C ILE A 5 0.51 10.77 3.22
N GLU A 6 -0.71 10.29 2.98
CA GLU A 6 -1.92 11.11 3.10
C GLU A 6 -2.55 11.05 4.50
N HIS A 7 -2.30 9.97 5.24
CA HIS A 7 -2.86 9.79 6.59
C HIS A 7 -1.97 8.87 7.43
N SER A 8 -2.04 9.02 8.76
CA SER A 8 -1.45 8.05 9.68
C SER A 8 -2.05 6.66 9.50
N PHE A 9 -1.23 5.62 9.56
CA PHE A 9 -1.70 4.24 9.65
C PHE A 9 -1.68 3.75 11.11
N CYS A 10 -2.30 2.61 11.39
CA CYS A 10 -2.32 1.96 12.70
C CYS A 10 -1.24 0.86 12.77
N PRO A 11 -0.09 1.08 13.44
CA PRO A 11 1.00 0.10 13.55
C PRO A 11 0.74 -0.90 14.67
N TYR A 12 -0.32 -1.70 14.57
CA TYR A 12 -0.76 -2.58 15.66
C TYR A 12 0.05 -3.88 15.78
N CYS A 13 0.88 -4.22 14.79
CA CYS A 13 1.87 -5.29 14.88
C CYS A 13 3.06 -5.01 13.94
N ASP A 14 4.15 -5.74 14.16
CA ASP A 14 5.41 -5.58 13.42
C ASP A 14 5.23 -5.86 11.92
N GLU A 15 4.45 -6.88 11.57
CA GLU A 15 4.19 -7.26 10.17
C GLU A 15 3.49 -6.14 9.38
N VAL A 16 2.52 -5.45 9.98
CA VAL A 16 1.84 -4.29 9.36
C VAL A 16 2.81 -3.14 9.12
N THR A 17 3.69 -2.90 10.09
CA THR A 17 4.69 -1.83 10.01
C THR A 17 5.73 -2.15 8.94
N GLU A 18 6.21 -3.39 8.87
CA GLU A 18 7.11 -3.86 7.82
C GLU A 18 6.47 -3.72 6.43
N LEU A 19 5.22 -4.17 6.27
CA LEU A 19 4.51 -4.08 4.99
C LEU A 19 4.32 -2.63 4.54
N TYR A 20 4.00 -1.73 5.47
CA TYR A 20 3.91 -0.30 5.16
C TYR A 20 5.22 0.25 4.58
N PHE A 21 6.36 -0.07 5.18
CA PHE A 21 7.68 0.30 4.64
C PHE A 21 7.97 -0.35 3.29
N ARG A 22 7.60 -1.62 3.11
CA ARG A 22 7.81 -2.33 1.84
C ARG A 22 6.97 -1.74 0.71
N ILE A 23 5.74 -1.31 0.98
CA ILE A 23 4.91 -0.58 0.00
C ILE A 23 5.61 0.72 -0.42
N ILE A 24 6.08 1.52 0.54
CA ILE A 24 6.80 2.77 0.24
C ILE A 24 8.05 2.49 -0.59
N ASN A 25 8.85 1.50 -0.20
CA ASN A 25 10.06 1.14 -0.93
C ASN A 25 9.74 0.67 -2.35
N THR A 26 8.73 -0.19 -2.54
CA THR A 26 8.27 -0.59 -3.86
C THR A 26 7.91 0.62 -4.71
N ILE A 27 7.17 1.60 -4.16
CA ILE A 27 6.82 2.83 -4.87
C ILE A 27 8.06 3.64 -5.26
N LEU A 28 8.98 3.85 -4.32
CA LEU A 28 10.16 4.70 -4.52
C LEU A 28 11.20 4.07 -5.45
N PHE A 29 11.25 2.73 -5.54
CA PHE A 29 12.15 2.02 -6.44
C PHE A 29 11.65 1.91 -7.88
N SER A 30 10.35 2.11 -8.12
CA SER A 30 9.79 2.04 -9.48
C SER A 30 10.06 3.30 -10.28
N THR A 31 10.54 3.12 -11.52
CA THR A 31 10.78 4.24 -12.45
C THR A 31 9.53 4.62 -13.24
N ASP A 32 8.65 3.66 -13.53
CA ASP A 32 7.42 3.85 -14.31
C ASP A 32 6.23 3.02 -13.80
N GLU A 33 5.04 3.27 -14.37
CA GLU A 33 3.78 2.66 -13.93
C GLU A 33 3.81 1.13 -14.02
N ALA A 34 4.46 0.58 -15.05
CA ALA A 34 4.53 -0.86 -15.26
C ALA A 34 5.37 -1.52 -14.16
N GLU A 35 6.54 -0.96 -13.85
CA GLU A 35 7.36 -1.44 -12.74
C GLU A 35 6.65 -1.35 -11.40
N LEU A 36 5.91 -0.27 -11.15
CA LEU A 36 5.12 -0.11 -9.92
C LEU A 36 4.06 -1.21 -9.79
N ARG A 37 3.30 -1.44 -10.86
CA ARG A 37 2.25 -2.47 -10.88
C ARG A 37 2.83 -3.86 -10.62
N THR A 38 3.88 -4.23 -11.35
CA THR A 38 4.58 -5.51 -11.15
C THR A 38 5.19 -5.62 -9.75
N GLY A 39 5.74 -4.54 -9.20
CA GLY A 39 6.30 -4.53 -7.84
C GLY A 39 5.24 -4.76 -6.77
N MET A 40 4.07 -4.13 -6.89
CA MET A 40 2.95 -4.31 -5.98
C MET A 40 2.33 -5.70 -6.09
N GLU A 41 2.18 -6.24 -7.31
CA GLU A 41 1.72 -7.62 -7.54
C GLU A 41 2.65 -8.63 -6.86
N ARG A 42 3.97 -8.50 -7.08
CA ARG A 42 4.97 -9.36 -6.40
C ARG A 42 4.94 -9.22 -4.89
N LEU A 43 4.69 -8.02 -4.37
CA LEU A 43 4.56 -7.79 -2.94
C LEU A 43 3.33 -8.50 -2.38
N GLN A 44 2.21 -8.42 -3.10
CA GLN A 44 0.97 -9.12 -2.76
C GLN A 44 1.14 -10.64 -2.79
N GLU A 45 1.81 -11.20 -3.80
CA GLU A 45 2.06 -12.65 -3.92
C GLU A 45 2.98 -13.21 -2.83
N LYS A 46 4.00 -12.44 -2.43
CA LYS A 46 5.06 -12.91 -1.52
C LYS A 46 4.78 -12.64 -0.05
N THR A 47 3.69 -11.96 0.27
CA THR A 47 3.40 -11.51 1.63
C THR A 47 1.91 -11.61 1.92
N ARG A 48 1.54 -11.33 3.17
CA ARG A 48 0.14 -11.26 3.59
C ARG A 48 -0.43 -9.85 3.41
N LEU A 49 -0.01 -9.11 2.38
CA LEU A 49 -0.39 -7.72 2.15
C LEU A 49 -1.93 -7.54 2.21
N ASP A 50 -2.69 -8.45 1.59
CA ASP A 50 -4.15 -8.39 1.53
C ASP A 50 -4.86 -8.53 2.89
N ASP A 51 -4.20 -9.09 3.90
CA ASP A 51 -4.76 -9.19 5.25
C ASP A 51 -4.75 -7.83 5.96
N TYR A 52 -3.89 -6.90 5.53
CA TYR A 52 -3.57 -5.66 6.23
C TYR A 52 -3.86 -4.40 5.44
N PHE A 53 -3.67 -4.45 4.12
CA PHE A 53 -3.84 -3.34 3.22
C PHE A 53 -4.69 -3.75 2.03
N VAL A 54 -5.35 -2.78 1.43
CA VAL A 54 -5.97 -2.89 0.12
C VAL A 54 -5.41 -1.76 -0.73
N PHE A 55 -5.18 -2.05 -2.00
CA PHE A 55 -4.71 -1.05 -2.94
C PHE A 55 -5.45 -1.17 -4.26
N GLY A 56 -5.34 -0.13 -5.06
CA GLY A 56 -5.87 -0.11 -6.41
C GLY A 56 -5.31 1.04 -7.21
N TYR A 57 -5.67 1.09 -8.49
CA TYR A 57 -5.12 2.06 -9.42
C TYR A 57 -6.24 2.94 -9.97
N GLY A 58 -6.04 4.24 -9.89
CA GLY A 58 -6.76 5.24 -10.68
C GLY A 58 -6.07 5.47 -12.02
N LYS A 59 -6.54 6.49 -12.74
CA LYS A 59 -6.02 6.83 -14.08
C LYS A 59 -4.52 7.20 -14.09
N HIS A 60 -4.05 7.86 -13.03
CA HIS A 60 -2.69 8.40 -12.91
C HIS A 60 -2.08 8.20 -11.51
N HIS A 61 -2.67 7.32 -10.68
CA HIS A 61 -2.15 7.06 -9.35
C HIS A 61 -2.48 5.68 -8.80
N LEU A 62 -1.63 5.20 -7.90
CA LEU A 62 -1.89 4.10 -6.96
C LEU A 62 -2.47 4.71 -5.68
N TRP A 63 -3.46 4.04 -5.09
CA TRP A 63 -3.95 4.35 -3.74
C TRP A 63 -3.84 3.12 -2.85
N VAL A 64 -3.58 3.34 -1.55
CA VAL A 64 -3.47 2.29 -0.54
C VAL A 64 -4.28 2.69 0.70
N CYS A 65 -5.14 1.79 1.18
CA CYS A 65 -5.87 1.92 2.44
C CYS A 65 -5.50 0.76 3.37
N GLN A 66 -5.55 1.00 4.68
CA GLN A 66 -5.36 -0.05 5.67
C GLN A 66 -6.70 -0.70 6.04
N ARG A 67 -6.69 -2.03 6.23
CA ARG A 67 -7.80 -2.79 6.81
C ARG A 67 -7.89 -2.59 8.31
N ARG A 68 -9.09 -2.70 8.88
CA ARG A 68 -9.28 -2.51 10.32
C ARG A 68 -8.74 -3.73 11.09
N PRO A 69 -7.94 -3.56 12.15
CA PRO A 69 -7.41 -4.67 12.94
C PRO A 69 -8.52 -5.52 13.56
N SER A 70 -9.60 -4.86 13.99
CA SER A 70 -10.77 -5.50 14.61
C SER A 70 -11.67 -6.24 13.62
N ASN A 71 -11.56 -5.95 12.32
CA ASN A 71 -12.31 -6.61 11.26
C ASN A 71 -11.64 -6.39 9.90
N GLN A 72 -10.88 -7.37 9.45
CA GLN A 72 -10.14 -7.31 8.18
C GLN A 72 -11.04 -7.19 6.95
N LYS A 73 -12.34 -7.48 7.05
CA LYS A 73 -13.31 -7.24 5.96
C LYS A 73 -13.66 -5.76 5.80
N LYS A 74 -13.33 -4.90 6.77
CA LYS A 74 -13.54 -3.46 6.73
C LYS A 74 -12.22 -2.72 6.51
N ILE A 75 -12.31 -1.57 5.85
CA ILE A 75 -11.19 -0.66 5.61
C ILE A 75 -11.33 0.59 6.49
N PHE A 76 -10.22 1.25 6.79
CA PHE A 76 -10.26 2.64 7.22
C PHE A 76 -10.70 3.52 6.03
N GLU A 77 -11.40 4.61 6.34
CA GLU A 77 -12.00 5.50 5.32
C GLU A 77 -10.96 6.33 4.57
N HIS A 78 -9.79 6.52 5.18
CA HIS A 78 -8.70 7.32 4.61
C HIS A 78 -7.66 6.42 3.92
N ARG A 79 -7.21 6.88 2.75
CA ARG A 79 -5.99 6.38 2.13
C ARG A 79 -4.80 6.74 3.01
N VAL A 80 -3.90 5.79 3.18
CA VAL A 80 -2.66 5.99 3.94
C VAL A 80 -1.53 6.44 3.03
N ILE A 81 -1.50 5.95 1.79
CA ILE A 81 -0.49 6.29 0.78
C ILE A 81 -1.19 6.50 -0.57
N MET A 82 -0.70 7.49 -1.32
CA MET A 82 -0.99 7.69 -2.73
C MET A 82 0.33 7.83 -3.49
N ALA A 83 0.43 7.24 -4.68
CA ALA A 83 1.59 7.41 -5.56
C ALA A 83 1.17 7.83 -6.97
N GLU A 84 1.68 8.95 -7.44
CA GLU A 84 1.45 9.45 -8.80
C GLU A 84 2.50 8.85 -9.76
N PHE A 85 2.03 8.37 -10.92
CA PHE A 85 2.84 7.88 -12.04
C PHE A 85 2.83 8.85 -13.21
#